data_AF-A0AAD8BLS7-F1
#
_entry.id   AF-A0AAD8BLS7-F1
#
_cell.length_a   1.000
_cell.length_b   1.000
_cell.length_c   1.000
_cell.angle_alpha   90.00
_cell.angle_beta   90.00
_cell.angle_gamma   90.00
#
_symmetry.space_group_name_H-M   'P 1'
#
loop_
_entity.id
_entity.type
_entity.pdbx_description
1 polymer ?
#
loop_
_entity_poly.entity_id
_entity_poly.type
_entity_poly.pdbx_seq_one_letter_code
_entity_poly.pdbx_strand_id
1 'polypeptide(L)'
;MNSCIKKTRRFLSVVKALLSRGLFVLHGLFCIWRVTVIKRNIIFWSLSGTIPLLVIETFFTLCKKKGREWKWICPSVFLYLATAVPAIWFLELDLMAQRLRQHGVSRRPAMNNTFDVLKLNGKMISIAISLGSEEWCKILEQMLLLILIIGRWLLPKGEITREQLSQLLLVYIGMAADIIELFEAFK
;
A
#
# COMPACT_ATOMS: atom_id res chain seq x y z
N MET A 1 -30.78 19.58 22.33
CA MET A 1 -30.45 18.48 21.39
C MET A 1 -29.21 18.74 20.50
N ASN A 2 -28.98 19.97 20.03
CA ASN A 2 -27.92 20.28 19.04
C ASN A 2 -26.46 20.21 19.53
N SER A 3 -26.20 20.33 20.85
CA SER A 3 -24.83 20.33 21.41
C SER A 3 -24.21 18.93 21.47
N CYS A 4 -24.99 17.91 21.89
CA CYS A 4 -24.52 16.52 21.99
C CYS A 4 -24.16 15.95 20.61
N ILE A 5 -25.00 16.20 19.61
CA ILE A 5 -24.78 15.78 18.21
C ILE A 5 -23.52 16.43 17.61
N LYS A 6 -23.22 17.70 17.94
CA LYS A 6 -21.98 18.37 17.52
C LYS A 6 -20.73 17.75 18.17
N LYS A 7 -20.82 17.36 19.44
CA LYS A 7 -19.70 16.71 20.16
C LYS A 7 -19.40 15.32 19.59
N THR A 8 -20.43 14.51 19.35
CA THR A 8 -20.30 13.17 18.75
C THR A 8 -19.74 13.24 17.33
N ARG A 9 -20.22 14.17 16.48
CA ARG A 9 -19.67 14.35 15.12
C ARG A 9 -18.19 14.76 15.14
N ARG A 10 -17.80 15.67 16.04
CA ARG A 10 -16.40 16.08 16.20
C ARG A 10 -15.52 14.90 16.65
N PHE A 11 -15.99 14.11 17.61
CA PHE A 11 -15.28 12.93 18.07
C PHE A 11 -15.08 11.91 16.93
N LEU A 12 -16.13 11.61 16.17
CA LEU A 12 -16.04 10.72 15.00
C LEU A 12 -15.06 11.24 13.95
N SER A 13 -15.03 12.55 13.67
CA SER A 13 -14.04 13.12 12.74
C SER A 13 -12.60 12.95 13.23
N VAL A 14 -12.35 13.10 14.53
CA VAL A 14 -11.03 12.90 15.12
C VAL A 14 -10.60 11.44 15.08
N VAL A 15 -11.51 10.52 15.45
CA VAL A 15 -11.25 9.06 15.38
C VAL A 15 -10.94 8.63 13.95
N LYS A 16 -11.74 9.06 12.97
CA LYS A 16 -11.48 8.76 11.56
C LYS A 16 -10.13 9.31 11.09
N ALA A 17 -9.80 10.55 11.45
CA ALA A 17 -8.53 11.18 11.12
C ALA A 17 -7.31 10.45 11.75
N LEU A 18 -7.46 9.91 12.95
CA LEU A 18 -6.42 9.09 13.61
C LEU A 18 -6.28 7.71 12.97
N LEU A 19 -7.40 7.06 12.67
CA LEU A 19 -7.40 5.74 12.03
C LEU A 19 -6.72 5.78 10.64
N SER A 20 -6.97 6.81 9.83
CA SER A 20 -6.33 6.92 8.50
C SER A 20 -4.81 7.04 8.62
N ARG A 21 -4.34 7.84 9.58
CA ARG A 21 -2.91 8.02 9.86
C ARG A 21 -2.27 6.76 10.43
N GLY A 22 -2.99 6.05 11.30
CA GLY A 22 -2.57 4.74 11.80
C GLY A 22 -2.36 3.74 10.66
N LEU A 23 -3.29 3.66 9.70
CA LEU A 23 -3.17 2.81 8.52
C LEU A 23 -1.93 3.15 7.68
N PHE A 24 -1.67 4.43 7.44
CA PHE A 24 -0.48 4.87 6.69
C PHE A 24 0.83 4.49 7.39
N VAL A 25 0.92 4.71 8.70
CA VAL A 25 2.13 4.36 9.48
C VAL A 25 2.33 2.85 9.51
N LEU A 26 1.28 2.07 9.79
CA LEU A 26 1.36 0.61 9.86
C LEU A 26 1.81 0.01 8.52
N HIS A 27 1.20 0.44 7.42
CA HIS A 27 1.58 -0.08 6.10
C HIS A 27 2.96 0.42 5.66
N GLY A 28 3.31 1.68 5.91
CA GLY A 28 4.65 2.20 5.64
C GLY A 28 5.74 1.41 6.37
N LEU A 29 5.52 1.10 7.66
CA LEU A 29 6.41 0.23 8.43
C LEU A 29 6.49 -1.18 7.86
N PHE A 30 5.35 -1.74 7.44
CA PHE A 30 5.31 -3.07 6.82
C PHE A 30 6.11 -3.11 5.51
N CYS A 31 5.99 -2.10 4.65
CA CYS A 31 6.81 -1.97 3.44
C CYS A 31 8.32 -1.90 3.75
N ILE A 32 8.73 -1.05 4.71
CA ILE A 32 10.14 -0.92 5.11
C ILE A 32 10.68 -2.22 5.69
N TRP A 33 9.90 -2.87 6.57
CA TRP A 33 10.27 -4.16 7.15
C TRP A 33 10.48 -5.22 6.06
N ARG A 34 9.58 -5.30 5.07
CA ARG A 34 9.74 -6.25 3.95
C ARG A 34 10.98 -5.97 3.11
N VAL A 35 11.24 -4.70 2.77
CA VAL A 35 12.46 -4.30 2.06
C VAL A 35 13.72 -4.70 2.82
N THR A 36 13.77 -4.42 4.11
CA THR A 36 14.97 -4.66 4.92
C THR A 36 15.25 -6.16 5.09
N VAL A 37 14.21 -6.98 5.21
CA VAL A 37 14.33 -8.45 5.25
C VAL A 37 14.84 -9.00 3.92
N ILE A 38 14.32 -8.52 2.79
CA ILE A 38 14.69 -9.02 1.46
C ILE A 38 16.09 -8.56 1.05
N LYS A 39 16.40 -7.28 1.22
CA LYS A 39 17.72 -6.72 0.85
C LYS A 39 18.81 -7.03 1.87
N ARG A 40 18.48 -7.51 3.08
CA ARG A 40 19.40 -7.78 4.20
C ARG A 40 20.38 -6.63 4.49
N ASN A 41 19.96 -5.40 4.25
CA ASN A 41 20.79 -4.22 4.44
C ASN A 41 20.05 -3.21 5.33
N ILE A 42 20.73 -2.76 6.38
CA ILE A 42 20.19 -1.83 7.37
C ILE A 42 19.93 -0.43 6.79
N ILE A 43 20.61 -0.03 5.73
CA ILE A 43 20.50 1.30 5.11
C ILE A 43 19.04 1.63 4.74
N PHE A 44 18.24 0.63 4.38
CA PHE A 44 16.83 0.83 4.03
C PHE A 44 15.94 1.24 5.21
N TRP A 45 16.39 1.10 6.46
CA TRP A 45 15.68 1.71 7.61
C TRP A 45 15.69 3.24 7.57
N SER A 46 16.58 3.88 6.80
CA SER A 46 16.56 5.33 6.61
C SER A 46 15.23 5.84 6.02
N LEU A 47 14.52 5.00 5.26
CA LEU A 47 13.17 5.28 4.75
C LEU A 47 12.14 5.52 5.86
N SER A 48 12.39 5.06 7.08
CA SER A 48 11.53 5.34 8.24
C SER A 48 11.58 6.80 8.69
N GLY A 49 12.53 7.60 8.20
CA GLY A 49 12.70 9.02 8.57
C GLY A 49 11.47 9.89 8.29
N THR A 50 10.60 9.49 7.35
CA THR A 50 9.32 10.14 7.05
C THR A 50 8.22 9.85 8.07
N ILE A 51 8.32 8.78 8.87
CA ILE A 51 7.31 8.39 9.87
C ILE A 51 7.24 9.42 11.02
N PRO A 52 8.37 9.87 11.61
CA PRO A 52 8.36 10.98 12.56
C PRO A 52 7.72 12.25 12.00
N LEU A 53 7.96 12.60 10.73
CA LEU A 53 7.29 13.74 10.10
C LEU A 53 5.77 13.55 10.03
N LEU A 54 5.30 12.33 9.82
CA LEU A 54 3.88 11.97 9.79
C LEU A 54 3.24 12.11 11.18
N VAL A 55 3.95 11.73 12.24
CA VAL A 55 3.50 11.94 13.63
C VAL A 55 3.46 13.43 13.99
N ILE A 56 4.47 14.19 13.56
CA ILE A 56 4.51 15.65 13.76
C ILE A 56 3.35 16.33 13.03
N GLU A 57 3.10 15.99 11.76
CA GLU A 57 1.92 16.45 11.00
C GLU A 57 0.62 16.15 11.74
N THR A 58 0.50 14.93 12.26
CA THR A 58 -0.69 14.48 13.01
C THR A 58 -0.91 15.36 14.23
N PHE A 59 0.14 15.61 14.99
CA PHE A 59 0.10 16.48 16.17
C PHE A 59 -0.31 17.92 15.80
N PHE A 60 0.30 18.50 14.76
CA PHE A 60 -0.07 19.83 14.26
C PHE A 60 -1.52 19.91 13.78
N THR A 61 -2.01 18.90 13.07
CA THR A 61 -3.39 18.85 12.57
C THR A 61 -4.42 18.71 13.70
N LEU A 62 -4.10 17.95 14.76
CA LEU A 62 -4.93 17.85 15.97
C LEU A 62 -4.94 19.17 16.74
N CYS A 63 -3.77 19.75 17.02
CA CYS A 63 -3.64 20.95 17.85
C CYS A 63 -4.20 22.21 17.19
N LYS A 64 -3.87 22.49 15.92
CA LYS A 64 -4.27 23.75 15.27
C LYS A 64 -5.56 23.67 14.46
N LYS A 65 -5.91 22.51 13.88
CA LYS A 65 -7.05 22.42 12.94
C LYS A 65 -8.25 21.64 13.45
N LYS A 66 -8.25 21.14 14.70
CA LYS A 66 -9.34 20.34 15.29
C LYS A 66 -9.78 19.20 14.35
N GLY A 67 -8.83 18.61 13.62
CA GLY A 67 -9.06 17.49 12.70
C GLY A 67 -9.48 17.87 11.27
N ARG A 68 -9.40 19.14 10.84
CA ARG A 68 -9.62 19.51 9.42
C ARG A 68 -8.30 19.48 8.63
N GLU A 69 -8.35 18.94 7.42
CA GLU A 69 -7.18 18.88 6.54
C GLU A 69 -7.04 20.12 5.64
N TRP A 70 -5.88 20.24 5.00
CA TRP A 70 -5.60 21.30 4.02
C TRP A 70 -6.35 20.99 2.71
N LYS A 71 -6.92 22.03 2.07
CA LYS A 71 -7.81 21.86 0.90
C LYS A 71 -7.09 21.41 -0.38
N TRP A 72 -5.79 21.64 -0.49
CA TRP A 72 -5.03 21.48 -1.75
C TRP A 72 -3.97 20.38 -1.70
N ILE A 73 -3.34 20.16 -0.55
CA ILE A 73 -2.33 19.12 -0.34
C ILE A 73 -2.74 18.34 0.90
N CYS A 74 -2.79 17.01 0.81
CA CYS A 74 -2.97 16.14 1.98
C CYS A 74 -1.57 15.73 2.46
N PRO A 75 -0.99 16.41 3.47
CA PRO A 75 0.42 16.25 3.79
C PRO A 75 0.71 14.83 4.31
N SER A 76 -0.26 14.21 4.98
CA SER A 76 -0.18 12.82 5.44
C SER A 76 -0.07 11.82 4.30
N VAL A 77 -0.86 11.98 3.22
CA VAL A 77 -0.77 11.14 2.01
C VAL A 77 0.57 11.34 1.30
N PHE A 78 1.05 12.58 1.19
CA PHE A 78 2.35 12.85 0.57
C PHE A 78 3.50 12.18 1.32
N LEU A 79 3.55 12.35 2.65
CA LEU A 79 4.58 11.72 3.49
C LEU A 79 4.49 10.19 3.46
N TYR A 80 3.27 9.64 3.41
CA TYR A 80 3.05 8.21 3.25
C TYR A 80 3.59 7.70 1.90
N LEU A 81 3.27 8.37 0.79
CA LEU A 81 3.77 8.01 -0.54
C LEU A 81 5.30 8.09 -0.62
N ALA A 82 5.89 9.13 -0.04
CA ALA A 82 7.35 9.29 0.05
C ALA A 82 8.02 8.15 0.85
N THR A 83 7.27 7.41 1.65
CA THR A 83 7.74 6.24 2.40
C THR A 83 7.51 4.94 1.63
N ALA A 84 6.26 4.70 1.22
CA ALA A 84 5.84 3.41 0.70
C ALA A 84 6.29 3.20 -0.75
N VAL A 85 6.26 4.23 -1.60
CA VAL A 85 6.62 4.10 -3.02
C VAL A 85 8.09 3.72 -3.21
N PRO A 86 9.07 4.39 -2.57
CA PRO A 86 10.47 3.98 -2.72
C PRO A 86 10.72 2.57 -2.14
N ALA A 87 10.06 2.21 -1.05
CA ALA A 87 10.18 0.87 -0.48
C ALA A 87 9.67 -0.21 -1.45
N ILE A 88 8.48 -0.04 -2.02
CA ILE A 88 7.92 -0.98 -3.00
C ILE A 88 8.81 -1.05 -4.25
N TRP A 89 9.29 0.10 -4.73
CA TRP A 89 10.17 0.15 -5.90
C TRP A 89 11.47 -0.62 -5.69
N PHE A 90 12.08 -0.57 -4.50
CA PHE A 90 13.28 -1.37 -4.20
C PHE A 90 13.02 -2.88 -4.23
N LEU A 91 11.82 -3.34 -3.85
CA LEU A 91 11.42 -4.74 -3.97
C LEU A 91 11.27 -5.15 -5.43
N GLU A 92 10.63 -4.29 -6.22
CA GLU A 92 10.40 -4.55 -7.64
C GLU A 92 11.69 -4.58 -8.45
N LEU A 93 12.64 -3.67 -8.18
CA LEU A 93 13.97 -3.72 -8.77
C LEU A 93 14.71 -5.02 -8.46
N ASP A 94 14.55 -5.56 -7.24
CA ASP A 94 15.13 -6.86 -6.88
C ASP A 94 14.51 -7.99 -7.70
N LEU A 95 13.19 -7.95 -7.85
CA LEU A 95 12.46 -8.95 -8.61
C LEU A 95 12.82 -8.91 -10.10
N MET A 96 12.93 -7.72 -10.68
CA MET A 96 13.39 -7.54 -12.06
C MET A 96 14.80 -8.11 -12.27
N ALA A 97 15.72 -7.87 -11.32
CA ALA A 97 17.06 -8.44 -11.38
C ALA A 97 17.06 -9.98 -11.31
N GLN A 98 16.18 -10.58 -10.50
CA GLN A 98 16.01 -12.04 -10.43
C GLN A 98 15.48 -12.62 -11.74
N ARG A 99 14.44 -12.00 -12.32
CA ARG A 99 13.86 -12.41 -13.62
C ARG A 99 14.89 -12.38 -14.75
N LEU A 100 15.71 -11.32 -14.79
CA LEU A 100 16.76 -11.16 -15.79
C LEU A 100 17.84 -12.24 -15.66
N ARG A 101 18.23 -12.60 -14.44
CA ARG A 101 19.17 -13.71 -14.18
C ARG A 101 18.61 -15.05 -14.64
N GLN A 102 17.35 -15.34 -14.36
CA GLN A 102 16.71 -16.59 -14.80
C GLN A 102 16.63 -16.69 -16.33
N HIS A 103 16.24 -15.62 -17.01
CA HIS A 103 16.21 -15.59 -18.49
C HIS A 103 17.61 -15.71 -19.10
N GLY A 104 18.64 -15.16 -18.45
CA GLY A 104 20.03 -15.32 -18.90
C GLY A 104 20.59 -16.73 -18.75
N VAL A 105 20.12 -17.50 -17.76
CA VAL A 105 20.57 -18.89 -17.51
C VAL A 105 19.92 -19.90 -18.46
N SER A 106 18.69 -19.65 -18.93
CA SER A 106 17.99 -20.53 -19.90
C SER A 106 18.61 -20.57 -21.31
N ARG A 107 19.68 -19.81 -21.58
CA ARG A 107 20.47 -19.88 -22.82
C ARG A 107 21.62 -20.88 -22.79
N ARG A 108 21.84 -21.61 -21.68
CA ARG A 108 22.79 -22.73 -21.67
C ARG A 108 22.04 -24.03 -22.01
N PRO A 109 22.39 -24.76 -23.08
CA PRO A 109 21.87 -26.11 -23.25
C PRO A 109 22.45 -26.95 -22.11
N ALA A 110 21.61 -27.28 -21.13
CA ALA A 110 21.96 -28.23 -20.09
C ALA A 110 21.97 -29.62 -20.73
N MET A 111 23.15 -30.04 -21.15
CA MET A 111 23.47 -31.43 -21.45
C MET A 111 23.28 -32.26 -20.17
N ASN A 112 22.38 -33.24 -20.27
CA ASN A 112 22.20 -34.45 -19.47
C ASN A 112 22.42 -34.36 -17.94
N ASN A 113 21.34 -34.51 -17.18
CA ASN A 113 21.08 -35.76 -16.43
C ASN A 113 19.71 -35.73 -15.74
N THR A 114 19.04 -36.87 -15.84
CA THR A 114 17.78 -37.29 -15.19
C THR A 114 17.59 -36.72 -13.79
N PHE A 115 16.58 -35.86 -13.62
CA PHE A 115 16.15 -35.33 -12.33
C PHE A 115 14.81 -35.95 -11.93
N ASP A 116 14.79 -36.47 -10.70
CA ASP A 116 13.77 -37.32 -10.10
C ASP A 116 12.32 -36.88 -10.33
N VAL A 117 11.58 -37.75 -11.02
CA VAL A 117 10.11 -37.72 -11.06
C VAL A 117 9.59 -38.16 -9.68
N LEU A 118 9.23 -37.17 -8.87
CA LEU A 118 8.12 -37.15 -7.90
C LEU A 118 7.66 -38.49 -7.31
N LYS A 119 8.36 -38.93 -6.27
CA LYS A 119 7.74 -39.56 -5.07
C LYS A 119 7.16 -38.42 -4.20
N LEU A 120 6.03 -38.49 -3.51
CA LEU A 120 5.16 -39.58 -3.10
C LEU A 120 3.86 -38.99 -2.53
N ASN A 121 2.78 -39.76 -2.68
CA ASN A 121 1.61 -39.80 -1.79
C ASN A 121 1.98 -39.63 -0.30
N GLY A 122 1.54 -38.53 0.35
CA GLY A 122 1.70 -38.39 1.79
C GLY A 122 1.53 -36.98 2.33
N LYS A 123 0.30 -36.48 2.32
CA LYS A 123 -0.25 -35.47 3.24
C LYS A 123 0.78 -34.64 4.03
N MET A 124 1.09 -33.45 3.52
CA MET A 124 1.45 -32.31 4.37
C MET A 124 0.61 -31.13 3.90
N ILE A 125 -0.51 -30.87 4.59
CA ILE A 125 -1.14 -29.54 4.57
C ILE A 125 -0.18 -28.65 5.36
N SER A 126 0.92 -28.27 4.72
CA SER A 126 1.61 -27.06 5.09
C SER A 126 0.73 -25.95 4.56
N ILE A 127 0.16 -25.13 5.44
CA ILE A 127 -0.20 -23.77 5.08
C ILE A 127 1.15 -23.04 4.94
N ALA A 128 1.97 -23.48 3.99
CA ALA A 128 3.10 -22.74 3.50
C ALA A 128 2.46 -21.64 2.68
N ILE A 129 2.22 -20.50 3.31
CA ILE A 129 2.12 -19.23 2.60
C ILE A 129 3.53 -18.95 2.05
N SER A 130 4.03 -19.83 1.18
CA SER A 130 5.20 -19.59 0.35
C SER A 130 4.73 -18.74 -0.82
N LEU A 131 4.16 -17.57 -0.49
CA LEU A 131 3.87 -16.54 -1.47
C LEU A 131 5.23 -16.15 -2.08
N GLY A 132 5.32 -16.24 -3.41
CA GLY A 132 6.50 -15.85 -4.15
C GLY A 132 6.82 -14.37 -3.92
N SER A 133 8.08 -13.98 -4.12
CA SER A 133 8.49 -12.56 -4.03
C SER A 133 7.65 -11.67 -4.96
N GLU A 134 7.19 -12.20 -6.09
CA GLU A 134 6.31 -11.50 -7.02
C GLU A 134 4.93 -11.22 -6.43
N GLU A 135 4.35 -12.20 -5.77
CA GLU A 135 3.02 -12.11 -5.17
C GLU A 135 3.05 -11.16 -3.97
N TRP A 136 4.11 -11.21 -3.16
CA TRP A 136 4.33 -10.23 -2.09
C TRP A 136 4.44 -8.80 -2.61
N CYS A 137 5.15 -8.59 -3.71
CA CYS A 137 5.30 -7.26 -4.31
C CYS A 137 3.94 -6.73 -4.79
N LYS A 138 3.20 -7.55 -5.53
CA LYS A 138 1.84 -7.22 -5.99
C LYS A 138 0.89 -6.93 -4.83
N ILE A 139 0.92 -7.73 -3.77
CA ILE A 139 0.08 -7.50 -2.58
C ILE A 139 0.40 -6.15 -1.94
N LEU A 140 1.69 -5.79 -1.79
CA LEU A 140 2.08 -4.50 -1.23
C LEU A 140 1.65 -3.32 -2.12
N GLU A 141 1.72 -3.45 -3.44
CA GLU A 141 1.23 -2.45 -4.39
C GLU A 141 -0.30 -2.31 -4.33
N GLN A 142 -1.01 -3.42 -4.28
CA GLN A 142 -2.47 -3.42 -4.20
C GLN A 142 -2.97 -2.87 -2.86
N MET A 143 -2.26 -3.18 -1.77
CA MET A 143 -2.49 -2.60 -0.45
C MET A 143 -2.16 -1.10 -0.40
N LEU A 144 -1.14 -0.63 -1.12
CA LEU A 144 -0.84 0.80 -1.28
C LEU A 144 -2.06 1.54 -1.85
N LEU A 145 -2.61 1.06 -2.97
CA LEU A 145 -3.79 1.66 -3.60
C LEU A 145 -5.03 1.59 -2.69
N LEU A 146 -5.28 0.44 -2.07
CA LEU A 146 -6.41 0.25 -1.16
C LEU A 146 -6.35 1.23 0.01
N ILE A 147 -5.18 1.39 0.63
CA ILE A 147 -4.99 2.27 1.77
C ILE A 147 -5.12 3.74 1.36
N LEU A 148 -4.72 4.13 0.14
CA LEU A 148 -4.96 5.48 -0.36
C LEU A 148 -6.45 5.76 -0.55
N ILE A 149 -7.21 4.81 -1.08
CA ILE A 149 -8.67 4.94 -1.27
C ILE A 149 -9.37 5.04 0.09
N ILE A 150 -9.08 4.10 1.01
CA ILE A 150 -9.66 4.08 2.36
C ILE A 150 -9.25 5.33 3.13
N GLY A 151 -7.97 5.70 3.09
CA GLY A 151 -7.46 6.92 3.69
C GLY A 151 -8.25 8.13 3.21
N ARG A 152 -8.40 8.29 1.89
CA ARG A 152 -9.16 9.41 1.30
C ARG A 152 -10.66 9.41 1.64
N TRP A 153 -11.26 8.25 1.89
CA TRP A 153 -12.64 8.13 2.38
C TRP A 153 -12.77 8.46 3.87
N LEU A 154 -11.77 8.10 4.66
CA LEU A 154 -11.75 8.26 6.09
C LEU A 154 -11.37 9.68 6.51
N LEU A 155 -10.68 10.42 5.64
CA LEU A 155 -10.37 11.82 5.86
C LEU A 155 -11.65 12.67 5.95
N PRO A 156 -11.84 13.43 7.05
CA PRO A 156 -13.05 14.20 7.28
C PRO A 156 -13.16 15.33 6.26
N LYS A 157 -13.92 15.07 5.20
CA LYS A 157 -14.32 16.05 4.20
C LYS A 157 -15.35 17.00 4.83
N GLY A 158 -15.07 18.30 4.83
CA GLY A 158 -16.08 19.31 5.15
C GLY A 158 -17.26 19.15 4.20
N GLU A 159 -18.49 19.29 4.70
CA GLU A 159 -19.77 18.92 4.06
C GLU A 159 -19.72 18.78 2.53
N ILE A 160 -19.28 17.60 2.07
CA ILE A 160 -19.37 17.19 0.67
C ILE A 160 -20.76 16.58 0.50
N THR A 161 -21.54 17.19 -0.38
CA THR A 161 -22.89 16.77 -0.72
C THR A 161 -22.87 15.37 -1.36
N ARG A 162 -23.89 14.55 -1.13
CA ARG A 162 -23.87 13.11 -1.50
C ARG A 162 -23.69 12.89 -3.00
N GLU A 163 -24.04 13.89 -3.78
CA GLU A 163 -23.96 13.98 -5.24
C GLU A 163 -22.50 14.05 -5.71
N GLN A 164 -21.64 14.76 -4.97
CA GLN A 164 -20.20 14.80 -5.28
C GLN A 164 -19.51 13.47 -4.93
N LEU A 165 -20.03 12.73 -3.94
CA LEU A 165 -19.53 11.40 -3.59
C LEU A 165 -19.91 10.37 -4.67
N SER A 166 -21.14 10.41 -5.19
CA SER A 166 -21.57 9.50 -6.26
C SER A 166 -20.85 9.79 -7.57
N GLN A 167 -20.62 11.06 -7.91
CA GLN A 167 -19.82 11.45 -9.08
C GLN A 167 -18.39 10.94 -8.98
N LEU A 168 -17.75 11.09 -7.81
CA LEU A 168 -16.40 10.61 -7.61
C LEU A 168 -16.32 9.08 -7.69
N LEU A 169 -17.31 8.37 -7.17
CA LEU A 169 -17.40 6.91 -7.25
C LEU A 169 -17.59 6.43 -8.69
N LEU A 170 -18.42 7.11 -9.48
CA LEU A 170 -18.64 6.82 -10.90
C LEU A 170 -17.34 6.98 -11.71
N VAL A 171 -16.55 8.03 -11.43
CA VAL A 171 -15.24 8.25 -12.08
C VAL A 171 -14.25 7.13 -11.74
N TYR A 172 -14.24 6.63 -10.50
CA TYR A 172 -13.39 5.48 -10.14
C TYR A 172 -13.81 4.18 -10.82
N ILE A 173 -15.11 3.95 -11.00
CA ILE A 173 -15.60 2.78 -11.75
C ILE A 173 -15.22 2.90 -13.23
N GLY A 174 -15.31 4.10 -13.83
CA GLY A 174 -14.86 4.35 -15.20
C GLY A 174 -13.38 4.09 -15.40
N MET A 175 -12.51 4.57 -14.50
CA MET A 175 -11.07 4.26 -14.57
C MET A 175 -10.78 2.77 -14.35
N ALA A 176 -11.52 2.09 -13.48
CA ALA A 176 -11.36 0.65 -13.28
C ALA A 176 -11.75 -0.16 -14.53
N ALA A 177 -12.82 0.26 -15.23
CA ALA A 177 -13.24 -0.35 -16.48
C ALA A 177 -12.19 -0.17 -17.59
N ASP A 178 -11.63 1.04 -17.73
CA ASP A 178 -10.58 1.35 -18.72
C ASP A 178 -9.29 0.52 -18.47
N ILE A 179 -8.93 0.30 -17.20
CA ILE A 179 -7.82 -0.60 -16.84
C ILE A 179 -8.12 -2.06 -17.22
N ILE A 180 -9.35 -2.54 -17.05
CA ILE A 180 -9.76 -3.90 -17.42
C ILE A 180 -9.74 -4.07 -18.94
N GLU A 181 -10.24 -3.08 -19.69
CA GLU A 181 -10.25 -3.08 -21.15
C GLU A 181 -8.83 -3.10 -21.73
N LEU A 182 -7.91 -2.34 -21.13
CA LEU A 182 -6.49 -2.38 -21.47
C LEU A 182 -5.89 -3.80 -21.27
N PHE A 183 -6.28 -4.52 -20.21
CA PHE A 183 -5.83 -5.90 -19.99
C PHE A 183 -6.44 -6.91 -20.97
N GLU A 184 -7.67 -6.70 -21.42
CA GLU A 184 -8.26 -7.52 -22.49
C GLU A 184 -7.60 -7.25 -23.84
N ALA A 185 -7.22 -6.00 -24.13
CA ALA A 185 -6.55 -5.62 -25.38
C ALA A 185 -5.14 -6.20 -25.54
N PHE A 186 -4.49 -6.59 -24.44
CA PHE A 186 -3.17 -7.23 -24.46
C PHE A 186 -3.19 -8.77 -24.51
N LYS A 187 -4.37 -9.37 -24.66
CA LYS A 187 -4.55 -10.81 -24.84
C LYS A 187 -4.64 -11.19 -26.31
#